data_AF-A0A2D7BZ70-F1
#
_entry.id   AF-A0A2D7BZ70-F1
#
_cell.length_a   1.000
_cell.length_b   1.000
_cell.length_c   1.000
_cell.angle_alpha   90.00
_cell.angle_beta   90.00
_cell.angle_gamma   90.00
#
_symmetry.space_group_name_H-M   'P 1'
#
loop_
_entity.id
_entity.type
_entity.pdbx_description
1 polymer ?
#
loop_
_entity_poly.entity_id
_entity_poly.type
_entity_poly.pdbx_seq_one_letter_code
_entity_poly.pdbx_strand_id
1 'polypeptide(L)'
;MSFANLKSNSLDVSKLAQAAQEVSGVNQSKNKYEDLRFWKPTVDDNGNGFAQIRFLPAAEGQELPWVRYFDHFFKGPTGQWYVEKSLTTLGQNDPVSEHNSRLWNSGIDEDKDIARKQKRRLHYVANIMVVSDPSNPANEGKVFLYDFGKKIFDKIMDVMQPQFPGETPVNPFDFWLGADFQLKIRNVAGYRNYDKSEFKSTSALFEGDDTKLEATYNQLHDVSEFVAESSYKSYDDLKSRLEVVLGQSTGAGSTVKNDLLNQTAETAPIKSAEPVVVSNTAPEPTITETGSEDDTLSYFAKLAAED
;
A
#
# COMPACT_ATOMS: atom_id res chain seq x y z
N MET A 1 48.18 -7.83 -34.60
CA MET A 1 49.17 -7.49 -33.55
C MET A 1 48.46 -6.62 -32.53
N SER A 2 48.01 -7.22 -31.43
CA SER A 2 48.67 -7.21 -30.11
C SER A 2 48.61 -5.83 -29.43
N PHE A 3 48.67 -5.86 -28.10
CA PHE A 3 48.38 -4.80 -27.10
C PHE A 3 49.10 -3.44 -27.28
N ALA A 4 49.91 -3.26 -28.34
CA ALA A 4 50.60 -2.02 -28.68
C ALA A 4 49.77 -1.04 -29.55
N ASN A 5 48.63 -1.45 -30.11
CA ASN A 5 47.78 -0.59 -30.96
C ASN A 5 46.76 0.28 -30.21
N LEU A 6 46.87 0.36 -28.88
CA LEU A 6 46.13 1.29 -28.00
C LEU A 6 46.66 2.75 -28.05
N LYS A 7 47.11 3.25 -29.21
CA LYS A 7 47.72 4.61 -29.29
C LYS A 7 47.40 5.44 -30.52
N SER A 8 46.41 5.10 -31.34
CA SER A 8 46.04 5.92 -32.50
C SER A 8 44.54 5.87 -32.86
N ASN A 9 43.66 6.16 -31.91
CA ASN A 9 42.28 6.57 -32.19
C ASN A 9 41.76 7.50 -31.08
N SER A 10 42.52 8.58 -30.84
CA SER A 10 42.20 9.67 -29.93
C SER A 10 41.16 10.65 -30.51
N LEU A 11 40.19 10.19 -31.28
CA LEU A 11 39.23 11.04 -32.00
C LEU A 11 37.84 10.41 -32.04
N ASP A 12 37.20 10.28 -30.87
CA ASP A 12 35.76 10.58 -30.66
C ASP A 12 35.30 10.26 -29.23
N VAL A 13 36.17 10.44 -28.22
CA VAL A 13 35.78 10.32 -26.80
C VAL A 13 34.75 11.40 -26.43
N SER A 14 34.80 12.56 -27.10
CA SER A 14 33.82 13.65 -26.94
C SER A 14 32.45 13.31 -27.55
N LYS A 15 32.37 12.61 -28.69
CA LYS A 15 31.09 12.15 -29.25
C LYS A 15 30.53 10.94 -28.51
N LEU A 16 31.37 10.06 -27.95
CA LEU A 16 30.93 8.98 -27.07
C LEU A 16 30.44 9.51 -25.71
N ALA A 17 31.07 10.56 -25.17
CA ALA A 17 30.60 11.26 -23.98
C ALA A 17 29.29 12.04 -24.24
N GLN A 18 29.15 12.68 -25.41
CA GLN A 18 27.91 13.32 -25.83
C GLN A 18 26.80 12.31 -26.14
N ALA A 19 27.09 11.17 -26.77
CA ALA A 19 26.12 10.10 -26.99
C ALA A 19 25.71 9.42 -25.68
N ALA A 20 26.62 9.27 -24.71
CA ALA A 20 26.28 8.81 -23.37
C ALA A 20 25.43 9.83 -22.60
N GLN A 21 25.62 11.14 -22.86
CA GLN A 21 24.78 12.22 -22.31
C GLN A 21 23.43 12.34 -23.03
N GLU A 22 23.35 12.08 -24.33
CA GLU A 22 22.12 12.12 -25.14
C GLU A 22 21.23 10.88 -24.91
N VAL A 23 21.80 9.71 -24.64
CA VAL A 23 21.04 8.52 -24.19
C VAL A 23 20.54 8.69 -22.75
N SER A 24 21.18 9.54 -21.94
CA SER A 24 20.63 10.00 -20.65
C SER A 24 19.72 11.25 -20.76
N GLY A 25 19.42 11.68 -21.99
CA GLY A 25 18.68 12.91 -22.31
C GLY A 25 17.15 12.81 -22.23
N VAL A 26 16.59 11.70 -21.76
CA VAL A 26 15.23 11.71 -21.22
C VAL A 26 15.34 12.14 -19.77
N ASN A 27 15.08 13.42 -19.52
CA ASN A 27 14.73 13.92 -18.19
C ASN A 27 13.42 13.26 -17.72
N GLN A 28 13.45 11.96 -17.43
CA GLN A 28 12.66 11.45 -16.33
C GLN A 28 13.34 12.03 -15.10
N SER A 29 12.65 12.96 -14.45
CA SER A 29 12.96 13.37 -13.09
C SER A 29 13.15 12.09 -12.27
N LYS A 30 14.41 11.67 -12.06
CA LYS A 30 14.73 10.63 -11.08
C LYS A 30 14.27 11.20 -9.76
N ASN A 31 13.08 10.79 -9.33
CA ASN A 31 12.61 11.05 -8.00
C ASN A 31 13.71 10.57 -7.06
N LYS A 32 14.28 11.48 -6.28
CA LYS A 32 15.36 11.21 -5.31
C LYS A 32 14.98 10.17 -4.23
N TYR A 33 13.78 9.60 -4.33
CA TYR A 33 13.10 8.74 -3.37
C TYR A 33 12.78 7.34 -3.92
N GLU A 34 13.12 7.02 -5.17
CA GLU A 34 12.88 5.69 -5.71
C GLU A 34 14.04 4.75 -5.39
N ASP A 35 13.77 3.74 -4.57
CA ASP A 35 14.70 2.66 -4.29
C ASP A 35 14.81 1.75 -5.52
N LEU A 36 15.98 1.78 -6.16
CA LEU A 36 16.28 1.05 -7.39
C LEU A 36 16.41 -0.46 -7.18
N ARG A 37 16.43 -0.94 -5.93
CA ARG A 37 16.41 -2.37 -5.59
C ARG A 37 15.05 -3.00 -5.87
N PHE A 38 13.98 -2.22 -5.90
CA PHE A 38 12.64 -2.72 -6.14
C PHE A 38 12.35 -2.88 -7.63
N TRP A 39 12.04 -4.11 -8.03
CA TRP A 39 11.43 -4.37 -9.32
C TRP A 39 9.93 -4.09 -9.26
N LYS A 40 9.42 -3.44 -10.31
CA LYS A 40 7.99 -3.19 -10.51
C LYS A 40 7.60 -3.71 -11.89
N PRO A 41 6.49 -4.47 -11.99
CA PRO A 41 6.02 -4.94 -13.27
C PRO A 41 5.57 -3.75 -14.12
N THR A 42 6.04 -3.74 -15.37
CA THR A 42 5.59 -2.79 -16.37
C THR A 42 4.21 -3.20 -16.90
N VAL A 43 3.35 -2.23 -17.18
CA VAL A 43 2.03 -2.47 -17.78
C VAL A 43 1.91 -1.65 -19.07
N ASP A 44 1.16 -2.16 -20.03
CA ASP A 44 0.81 -1.47 -21.26
C ASP A 44 -0.23 -0.35 -21.01
N ASP A 45 -0.57 0.38 -22.07
CA ASP A 45 -1.56 1.47 -22.02
C ASP A 45 -2.96 0.98 -21.58
N ASN A 46 -3.24 -0.30 -21.75
CA ASN A 46 -4.49 -0.94 -21.32
C ASN A 46 -4.42 -1.43 -19.86
N GLY A 47 -3.28 -1.25 -19.18
CA GLY A 47 -3.03 -1.71 -17.81
C GLY A 47 -2.82 -3.23 -17.69
N ASN A 48 -2.52 -3.92 -18.79
CA ASN A 48 -2.15 -5.32 -18.79
C ASN A 48 -0.62 -5.45 -18.73
N GLY A 49 -0.13 -6.49 -18.06
CA GLY A 49 1.30 -6.73 -17.93
C GLY A 49 1.59 -8.22 -17.83
N PHE A 50 2.78 -8.60 -18.26
CA PHE A 50 3.26 -9.97 -18.19
C PHE A 50 4.73 -9.99 -17.80
N ALA A 51 5.07 -10.80 -16.80
CA ALA A 51 6.44 -11.12 -16.45
C ALA A 51 6.50 -12.54 -15.86
N GLN A 52 7.66 -13.17 -15.98
CA GLN A 52 7.98 -14.41 -15.29
C GLN A 52 9.08 -14.10 -14.27
N ILE A 53 8.80 -14.38 -13.00
CA ILE A 53 9.72 -14.13 -11.89
C ILE A 53 9.92 -15.43 -11.10
N ARG A 54 11.05 -15.56 -10.43
CA ARG A 54 11.35 -16.67 -9.52
C ARG A 54 11.55 -16.10 -8.13
N PHE A 55 10.76 -16.56 -7.16
CA PHE A 55 10.98 -16.22 -5.76
C PHE A 55 12.24 -16.91 -5.25
N LEU A 56 13.03 -16.19 -4.45
CA LEU A 56 14.35 -16.64 -3.99
C LEU A 56 14.32 -16.96 -2.49
N PRO A 57 15.18 -17.88 -2.01
CA PRO A 57 15.19 -18.30 -0.61
C PRO A 57 15.61 -17.18 0.35
N ALA A 58 15.50 -17.48 1.64
CA ALA A 58 15.92 -16.56 2.69
C ALA A 58 17.43 -16.30 2.59
N ALA A 59 17.81 -15.03 2.76
CA ALA A 59 19.21 -14.67 2.84
C ALA A 59 19.82 -15.19 4.17
N GLU A 60 21.14 -15.20 4.26
CA GLU A 60 21.82 -15.65 5.46
C GLU A 60 21.37 -14.84 6.69
N GLY A 61 21.05 -15.52 7.79
CA GLY A 61 20.57 -14.90 9.03
C GLY A 61 19.06 -14.55 9.05
N GLN A 62 18.32 -14.80 7.97
CA GLN A 62 16.87 -14.64 7.93
C GLN A 62 16.15 -15.99 8.10
N GLU A 63 15.10 -16.01 8.92
CA GLU A 63 14.28 -17.22 9.11
C GLU A 63 13.28 -17.44 7.97
N LEU A 64 12.79 -16.35 7.37
CA LEU A 64 11.74 -16.38 6.35
C LEU A 64 12.23 -15.70 5.06
N PRO A 65 11.85 -16.22 3.87
CA PRO A 65 12.23 -15.61 2.58
C PRO A 65 11.43 -14.35 2.23
N TRP A 66 10.47 -13.98 3.09
CA TRP A 66 9.71 -12.75 2.96
C TRP A 66 9.54 -12.06 4.31
N VAL A 67 9.29 -10.77 4.26
CA VAL A 67 8.85 -9.97 5.40
C VAL A 67 7.47 -9.40 5.15
N ARG A 68 6.71 -9.19 6.23
CA ARG A 68 5.39 -8.61 6.21
C ARG A 68 5.41 -7.29 6.96
N TYR A 69 4.95 -6.21 6.33
CA TYR A 69 4.75 -4.94 7.00
C TYR A 69 3.45 -4.25 6.58
N PHE A 70 3.06 -3.25 7.35
CA PHE A 70 1.91 -2.40 7.07
C PHE A 70 2.35 -0.95 6.88
N ASP A 71 1.67 -0.24 6.00
CA ASP A 71 1.81 1.20 5.84
C ASP A 71 0.45 1.92 5.81
N HIS A 72 0.49 3.24 5.89
CA HIS A 72 -0.64 4.10 5.59
C HIS A 72 -0.27 5.03 4.45
N PHE A 73 -1.12 5.04 3.41
CA PHE A 73 -0.98 5.95 2.28
C PHE A 73 -2.33 6.58 1.97
N PHE A 74 -2.48 7.86 2.32
CA PHE A 74 -3.69 8.62 2.04
C PHE A 74 -3.40 10.12 1.92
N LYS A 75 -4.30 10.83 1.25
CA LYS A 75 -4.25 12.28 1.14
C LYS A 75 -5.23 12.89 2.12
N GLY A 76 -4.74 13.75 3.01
CA GLY A 76 -5.56 14.46 3.99
C GLY A 76 -6.35 15.61 3.37
N PRO A 77 -7.30 16.20 4.12
CA PRO A 77 -8.11 17.35 3.69
C PRO A 77 -7.28 18.63 3.47
N THR A 78 -6.06 18.69 4.00
CA THR A 78 -5.09 19.76 3.74
C THR A 78 -4.43 19.66 2.36
N GLY A 79 -4.64 18.55 1.65
CA GLY A 79 -3.96 18.23 0.40
C GLY A 79 -2.58 17.59 0.60
N GLN A 80 -2.10 17.47 1.84
CA GLN A 80 -0.86 16.79 2.18
C GLN A 80 -1.04 15.27 2.15
N TRP A 81 0.03 14.54 1.79
CA TRP A 81 0.05 13.09 1.83
C TRP A 81 0.63 12.59 3.16
N TYR A 82 -0.02 11.57 3.72
CA TYR A 82 0.53 10.72 4.76
C TYR A 82 1.02 9.43 4.08
N VAL A 83 2.33 9.18 4.13
CA VAL A 83 2.99 8.00 3.54
C VAL A 83 4.00 7.50 4.57
N GLU A 84 3.56 6.64 5.48
CA GLU A 84 4.39 6.19 6.60
C GLU A 84 4.12 4.71 6.91
N LYS A 85 5.16 3.99 7.36
CA LYS A 85 5.01 2.63 7.88
C LYS A 85 4.21 2.64 9.19
N SER A 86 3.38 1.62 9.38
CA SER A 86 2.55 1.47 10.57
C SER A 86 3.29 0.72 11.67
N LEU A 87 3.25 1.28 12.88
CA LEU A 87 3.80 0.67 14.10
C LEU A 87 3.09 -0.64 14.46
N THR A 88 1.90 -0.88 13.91
CA THR A 88 1.21 -2.16 14.08
C THR A 88 1.98 -3.35 13.50
N THR A 89 2.93 -3.10 12.58
CA THR A 89 3.86 -4.14 12.10
C THR A 89 4.69 -4.72 13.24
N LEU A 90 5.12 -3.87 14.17
CA LEU A 90 5.92 -4.22 15.35
C LEU A 90 5.04 -4.65 16.55
N GLY A 91 3.72 -4.76 16.35
CA GLY A 91 2.78 -5.03 17.44
C GLY A 91 2.56 -3.84 18.40
N GLN A 92 2.99 -2.63 18.01
CA GLN A 92 2.84 -1.42 18.81
C GLN A 92 1.58 -0.64 18.42
N ASN A 93 1.19 0.32 19.28
CA ASN A 93 0.09 1.23 19.02
C ASN A 93 0.46 2.22 17.90
N ASP A 94 -0.51 2.54 17.05
CA ASP A 94 -0.34 3.38 15.87
C ASP A 94 -1.40 4.49 15.85
N PRO A 95 -0.99 5.77 15.71
CA PRO A 95 -1.91 6.89 15.87
C PRO A 95 -2.99 6.94 14.77
N VAL A 96 -2.69 6.46 13.56
CA VAL A 96 -3.66 6.39 12.47
C VAL A 96 -4.68 5.28 12.75
N SER A 97 -4.21 4.14 13.25
CA SER A 97 -5.09 3.03 13.64
C SER A 97 -6.05 3.44 14.75
N GLU A 98 -5.57 4.13 15.78
CA GLU A 98 -6.41 4.67 16.87
C GLU A 98 -7.41 5.72 16.37
N HIS A 99 -7.00 6.59 15.45
CA HIS A 99 -7.89 7.56 14.82
C HIS A 99 -8.97 6.88 13.99
N ASN A 100 -8.61 5.90 13.17
CA ASN A 100 -9.53 5.14 12.35
C ASN A 100 -10.53 4.32 13.17
N SER A 101 -10.10 3.75 14.30
CA SER A 101 -11.02 3.06 15.23
C SER A 101 -12.06 4.03 15.81
N ARG A 102 -11.68 5.27 16.14
CA ARG A 102 -12.62 6.30 16.60
C ARG A 102 -13.63 6.68 15.52
N LEU A 103 -13.15 6.90 14.28
CA LEU A 103 -14.01 7.18 13.12
C LEU A 103 -14.97 6.02 12.83
N TRP A 104 -14.48 4.79 12.87
CA TRP A 104 -15.33 3.62 12.61
C TRP A 104 -16.45 3.45 13.64
N ASN A 105 -16.12 3.74 14.91
CA ASN A 105 -17.04 3.60 16.04
C ASN A 105 -17.96 4.82 16.25
N SER A 106 -17.82 5.90 15.49
CA SER A 106 -18.70 7.08 15.60
C SER A 106 -20.12 6.79 15.10
N GLY A 107 -20.29 5.72 14.31
CA GLY A 107 -21.56 5.34 13.70
C GLY A 107 -21.90 6.12 12.42
N ILE A 108 -21.21 7.22 12.14
CA ILE A 108 -21.41 8.09 10.98
C ILE A 108 -20.81 7.43 9.74
N ASP A 109 -21.57 7.34 8.64
CA ASP A 109 -21.10 6.66 7.42
C ASP A 109 -19.96 7.40 6.72
N GLU A 110 -19.94 8.73 6.79
CA GLU A 110 -18.85 9.56 6.27
C GLU A 110 -17.51 9.26 6.98
N ASP A 111 -17.54 9.08 8.30
CA ASP A 111 -16.35 8.72 9.08
C ASP A 111 -15.83 7.33 8.73
N LYS A 112 -16.73 6.36 8.48
CA LYS A 112 -16.34 5.02 8.00
C LYS A 112 -15.66 5.10 6.65
N ASP A 113 -16.10 5.98 5.76
CA ASP A 113 -15.47 6.17 4.45
C ASP A 113 -14.09 6.80 4.56
N ILE A 114 -13.90 7.74 5.50
CA ILE A 114 -12.58 8.27 5.82
C ILE A 114 -11.68 7.16 6.37
N ALA A 115 -12.16 6.35 7.32
CA ALA A 115 -11.41 5.23 7.89
C ALA A 115 -11.03 4.19 6.81
N ARG A 116 -11.90 3.93 5.83
CA ARG A 116 -11.58 3.05 4.68
C ARG A 116 -10.46 3.61 3.82
N LYS A 117 -10.44 4.92 3.57
CA LYS A 117 -9.37 5.58 2.78
C LYS A 117 -8.04 5.61 3.52
N GLN A 118 -8.08 5.74 4.85
CA GLN A 118 -6.90 5.76 5.72
C GLN A 118 -6.44 4.37 6.17
N LYS A 119 -7.16 3.31 5.78
CA LYS A 119 -6.88 1.93 6.19
C LYS A 119 -5.45 1.54 5.85
N ARG A 120 -4.81 0.82 6.77
CA ARG A 120 -3.47 0.27 6.55
C ARG A 120 -3.45 -0.68 5.35
N ARG A 121 -2.36 -0.64 4.60
CA ARG A 121 -2.11 -1.54 3.46
C ARG A 121 -1.12 -2.61 3.88
N LEU A 122 -1.36 -3.83 3.42
CA LEU A 122 -0.53 -4.99 3.73
C LEU A 122 0.47 -5.19 2.59
N HIS A 123 1.74 -5.23 2.95
CA HIS A 123 2.87 -5.43 2.04
C HIS A 123 3.63 -6.69 2.43
N TYR A 124 4.03 -7.45 1.42
CA TYR A 124 4.98 -8.54 1.52
C TYR A 124 6.17 -8.21 0.62
N VAL A 125 7.38 -8.31 1.17
CA VAL A 125 8.60 -8.10 0.41
C VAL A 125 9.42 -9.37 0.41
N ALA A 126 9.84 -9.81 -0.78
CA ALA A 126 10.72 -10.96 -0.96
C ALA A 126 11.76 -10.66 -2.03
N ASN A 127 12.88 -11.39 -1.99
CA ASN A 127 13.84 -11.41 -3.09
C ASN A 127 13.27 -12.21 -4.26
N ILE A 128 13.43 -11.68 -5.46
CA ILE A 128 13.05 -12.35 -6.70
C ILE A 128 14.18 -12.26 -7.71
N MET A 129 14.22 -13.21 -8.63
CA MET A 129 14.96 -13.10 -9.88
C MET A 129 13.97 -12.93 -11.02
N VAL A 130 14.23 -11.98 -11.91
CA VAL A 130 13.40 -11.80 -13.12
C VAL A 130 13.85 -12.83 -14.15
N VAL A 131 12.96 -13.77 -14.49
CA VAL A 131 13.24 -14.82 -15.49
C VAL A 131 12.94 -14.32 -16.90
N SER A 132 11.80 -13.64 -17.06
CA SER A 132 11.46 -12.96 -18.30
C SER A 132 10.63 -11.70 -18.02
N ASP A 133 11.00 -10.60 -18.64
CA ASP A 133 10.30 -9.31 -18.57
C ASP A 133 10.26 -8.71 -19.98
N PRO A 134 9.29 -9.13 -20.81
CA PRO A 134 9.22 -8.67 -22.21
C PRO A 134 9.09 -7.16 -22.36
N SER A 135 8.56 -6.48 -21.35
CA SER A 135 8.42 -5.03 -21.32
C SER A 135 9.70 -4.30 -20.90
N ASN A 136 10.59 -4.97 -20.18
CA ASN A 136 11.92 -4.47 -19.86
C ASN A 136 12.97 -5.59 -19.77
N PRO A 137 13.47 -6.08 -20.93
CA PRO A 137 14.39 -7.21 -20.97
C PRO A 137 15.72 -6.99 -20.24
N ALA A 138 16.08 -5.73 -19.93
CA ALA A 138 17.30 -5.41 -19.17
C ALA A 138 17.25 -5.89 -17.71
N ASN A 139 16.08 -6.27 -17.21
CA ASN A 139 15.90 -6.82 -15.88
C ASN A 139 16.15 -8.34 -15.83
N GLU A 140 16.09 -9.03 -16.96
CA GLU A 140 16.19 -10.50 -17.01
C GLU A 140 17.53 -11.00 -16.45
N GLY A 141 17.45 -12.03 -15.61
CA GLY A 141 18.59 -12.65 -14.91
C GLY A 141 19.10 -11.88 -13.67
N LYS A 142 18.51 -10.72 -13.34
CA LYS A 142 18.92 -9.94 -12.15
C LYS A 142 18.03 -10.21 -10.95
N VAL A 143 18.63 -10.03 -9.77
CA VAL A 143 17.96 -10.11 -8.47
C VAL A 143 17.43 -8.74 -8.07
N PHE A 144 16.20 -8.70 -7.56
CA PHE A 144 15.53 -7.50 -7.07
C PHE A 144 14.66 -7.83 -5.86
N LEU A 145 14.25 -6.79 -5.13
CA LEU A 145 13.15 -6.85 -4.18
C LEU A 145 11.81 -6.72 -4.91
N TYR A 146 10.82 -7.50 -4.50
CA TYR A 146 9.46 -7.37 -4.98
C TYR A 146 8.50 -7.15 -3.83
N ASP A 147 7.79 -6.01 -3.86
CA ASP A 147 6.69 -5.68 -2.97
C ASP A 147 5.36 -6.10 -3.60
N PHE A 148 4.63 -6.98 -2.91
CA PHE A 148 3.37 -7.53 -3.36
C PHE A 148 2.33 -7.65 -2.24
N GLY A 149 1.06 -7.68 -2.63
CA GLY A 149 -0.07 -7.76 -1.71
C GLY A 149 -0.54 -9.19 -1.43
N LYS A 150 -1.58 -9.29 -0.59
CA LYS A 150 -2.20 -10.55 -0.15
C LYS A 150 -2.52 -11.53 -1.30
N LYS A 151 -3.00 -11.06 -2.44
CA LYS A 151 -3.42 -11.93 -3.56
C LYS A 151 -2.29 -12.78 -4.14
N ILE A 152 -1.07 -12.24 -4.19
CA ILE A 152 0.10 -13.01 -4.66
C ILE A 152 0.61 -13.90 -3.53
N PHE A 153 0.59 -13.40 -2.29
CA PHE A 153 0.95 -14.20 -1.12
C PHE A 153 0.05 -15.43 -0.92
N ASP A 154 -1.26 -15.28 -1.14
CA ASP A 154 -2.21 -16.40 -1.08
C ASP A 154 -1.83 -17.48 -2.11
N LYS A 155 -1.44 -17.10 -3.33
CA LYS A 155 -0.98 -18.05 -4.36
C LYS A 155 0.31 -18.77 -3.96
N ILE A 156 1.22 -18.10 -3.27
CA ILE A 156 2.42 -18.72 -2.69
C ILE A 156 2.01 -19.76 -1.65
N MET A 157 1.10 -19.39 -0.75
CA MET A 157 0.64 -20.27 0.32
C MET A 157 -0.17 -21.46 -0.20
N ASP A 158 -1.00 -21.27 -1.23
CA ASP A 158 -1.79 -22.34 -1.85
C ASP A 158 -0.89 -23.43 -2.45
N VAL A 159 0.28 -23.07 -3.00
CA VAL A 159 1.25 -24.03 -3.55
C VAL A 159 2.07 -24.71 -2.44
N MET A 160 2.36 -24.00 -1.35
CA MET A 160 3.06 -24.55 -0.19
C MET A 160 2.16 -25.44 0.68
N GLN A 161 0.85 -25.17 0.72
CA GLN A 161 -0.15 -25.86 1.52
C GLN A 161 -1.36 -26.17 0.64
N PRO A 162 -1.24 -27.17 -0.25
CA PRO A 162 -2.31 -27.53 -1.16
C PRO A 162 -3.59 -27.93 -0.42
N GLN A 163 -4.74 -27.45 -0.90
CA GLN A 163 -6.03 -27.66 -0.23
C GLN A 163 -6.73 -28.95 -0.68
N PHE A 164 -6.26 -29.59 -1.76
CA PHE A 164 -6.92 -30.76 -2.34
C PHE A 164 -6.10 -32.05 -2.20
N PRO A 165 -6.74 -33.21 -1.96
CA PRO A 165 -6.05 -34.49 -1.92
C PRO A 165 -5.39 -34.82 -3.27
N GLY A 166 -4.09 -35.12 -3.25
CA GLY A 166 -3.32 -35.51 -4.44
C GLY A 166 -2.40 -34.42 -4.99
N GLU A 167 -2.48 -33.19 -4.46
CA GLU A 167 -1.53 -32.12 -4.78
C GLU A 167 -0.29 -32.23 -3.89
N THR A 168 0.90 -32.15 -4.48
CA THR A 168 2.17 -32.21 -3.73
C THR A 168 2.56 -30.80 -3.28
N PRO A 169 2.85 -30.58 -1.99
CA PRO A 169 3.38 -29.31 -1.51
C PRO A 169 4.68 -28.95 -2.24
N VAL A 170 4.76 -27.72 -2.74
CA VAL A 170 5.96 -27.20 -3.40
C VAL A 170 6.40 -25.94 -2.67
N ASN A 171 7.69 -25.84 -2.33
CA ASN A 171 8.26 -24.61 -1.81
C ASN A 171 8.74 -23.73 -2.98
N PRO A 172 8.01 -22.66 -3.36
CA PRO A 172 8.38 -21.84 -4.52
C PRO A 172 9.69 -21.08 -4.35
N PHE A 173 10.19 -20.96 -3.11
CA PHE A 173 11.46 -20.29 -2.79
C PHE A 173 12.69 -21.22 -2.92
N ASP A 174 12.49 -22.51 -3.20
CA ASP A 174 13.57 -23.49 -3.33
C ASP A 174 14.28 -23.35 -4.69
N PHE A 175 15.61 -23.41 -4.70
CA PHE A 175 16.40 -23.32 -5.93
C PHE A 175 16.26 -24.56 -6.84
N TRP A 176 16.15 -25.76 -6.27
CA TRP A 176 16.13 -27.02 -7.02
C TRP A 176 14.71 -27.49 -7.30
N LEU A 177 13.82 -27.36 -6.32
CA LEU A 177 12.45 -27.90 -6.37
C LEU A 177 11.36 -26.82 -6.38
N GLY A 178 11.73 -25.54 -6.46
CA GLY A 178 10.75 -24.45 -6.54
C GLY A 178 10.11 -24.32 -7.92
N ALA A 179 9.38 -23.23 -8.11
CA ALA A 179 8.64 -22.97 -9.35
C ALA A 179 8.70 -21.50 -9.76
N ASP A 180 8.72 -21.26 -11.06
CA ASP A 180 8.63 -19.91 -11.61
C ASP A 180 7.18 -19.42 -11.52
N PHE A 181 7.01 -18.15 -11.18
CA PHE A 181 5.73 -17.49 -11.10
C PHE A 181 5.48 -16.66 -12.35
N GLN A 182 4.36 -16.95 -13.04
CA GLN A 182 3.88 -16.14 -14.14
C GLN A 182 2.98 -15.03 -13.58
N LEU A 183 3.52 -13.81 -13.54
CA LEU A 183 2.77 -12.63 -13.17
C LEU A 183 1.97 -12.14 -14.38
N LYS A 184 0.65 -12.29 -14.32
CA LYS A 184 -0.30 -11.82 -15.34
C LYS A 184 -1.17 -10.73 -14.73
N ILE A 185 -0.93 -9.49 -15.13
CA ILE A 185 -1.66 -8.31 -14.65
C ILE A 185 -2.75 -7.99 -15.67
N ARG A 186 -3.96 -7.77 -15.17
CA ARG A 186 -5.07 -7.24 -15.97
C ARG A 186 -5.71 -6.07 -15.26
N ASN A 187 -6.14 -5.08 -16.03
CA ASN A 187 -6.98 -4.03 -15.49
C ASN A 187 -8.45 -4.47 -15.55
N VAL A 188 -9.11 -4.58 -14.40
CA VAL A 188 -10.53 -4.93 -14.29
C VAL A 188 -11.21 -3.85 -13.44
N ALA A 189 -12.15 -3.12 -14.05
CA ALA A 189 -12.88 -2.02 -13.40
C ALA A 189 -11.97 -0.95 -12.76
N GLY A 190 -10.81 -0.66 -13.37
CA GLY A 190 -9.85 0.34 -12.88
C GLY A 190 -8.87 -0.17 -11.82
N TYR A 191 -8.92 -1.46 -11.46
CA TYR A 191 -8.03 -2.07 -10.49
C TYR A 191 -7.16 -3.16 -11.12
N ARG A 192 -5.92 -3.28 -10.63
CA ARG A 192 -5.00 -4.36 -11.01
C ARG A 192 -5.49 -5.68 -10.43
N ASN A 193 -5.77 -6.63 -11.30
CA ASN A 193 -6.15 -7.99 -10.99
C ASN A 193 -4.99 -8.94 -11.31
N TYR A 194 -4.78 -9.92 -10.42
CA TYR A 194 -3.71 -10.92 -10.52
C TYR A 194 -4.26 -12.35 -10.55
N ASP A 195 -5.56 -12.56 -10.71
CA ASP A 195 -6.20 -13.87 -10.53
C ASP A 195 -5.66 -14.90 -11.54
N LYS A 196 -5.28 -14.45 -12.75
CA LYS A 196 -4.64 -15.27 -13.79
C LYS A 196 -3.17 -15.56 -13.56
N SER A 197 -2.54 -14.96 -12.55
CA SER A 197 -1.15 -15.28 -12.21
C SER A 197 -1.07 -16.65 -11.57
N GLU A 198 -0.05 -17.43 -11.90
CA GLU A 198 0.05 -18.84 -11.48
C GLU A 198 1.51 -19.29 -11.43
N PHE A 199 1.77 -20.34 -10.66
CA PHE A 199 3.05 -21.02 -10.67
C PHE A 199 3.11 -22.02 -11.83
N LYS A 200 4.27 -22.11 -12.47
CA LYS A 200 4.58 -23.17 -13.43
C LYS A 200 4.88 -24.48 -12.68
N SER A 201 5.08 -25.55 -13.43
CA SER A 201 5.62 -26.79 -12.88
C SER A 201 6.97 -26.56 -12.21
N THR A 202 7.27 -27.39 -11.22
CA THR A 202 8.56 -27.37 -10.51
C THR A 202 9.73 -27.45 -11.48
N SER A 203 10.72 -26.60 -11.27
CA SER A 203 11.94 -26.56 -12.07
C SER A 203 13.12 -26.08 -11.23
N ALA A 204 14.28 -26.69 -11.46
CA ALA A 204 15.54 -26.22 -10.91
C ALA A 204 15.96 -24.91 -11.60
N LEU A 205 16.33 -23.92 -10.81
CA LEU A 205 16.92 -22.68 -11.29
C LEU A 205 18.28 -22.99 -11.92
N PHE A 206 18.55 -22.44 -13.11
CA PHE A 206 19.77 -22.71 -13.89
C PHE A 206 20.12 -24.19 -14.05
N GLU A 207 19.11 -25.07 -14.13
CA GLU A 207 19.28 -26.52 -14.24
C GLU A 207 20.05 -27.15 -13.05
N GLY A 208 20.15 -26.44 -11.91
CA GLY A 208 20.90 -26.90 -10.74
C GLY A 208 22.40 -26.62 -10.79
N ASP A 209 22.85 -25.66 -11.62
CA ASP A 209 24.25 -25.22 -11.66
C ASP A 209 24.65 -24.48 -10.38
N ASP A 210 25.28 -25.21 -9.46
CA ASP A 210 25.69 -24.73 -8.12
C ASP A 210 26.46 -23.39 -8.17
N THR A 211 27.31 -23.18 -9.18
CA THR A 211 28.12 -21.95 -9.28
C THR A 211 27.24 -20.72 -9.52
N LYS A 212 26.19 -20.87 -10.36
CA LYS A 212 25.24 -19.79 -10.63
C LYS A 212 24.28 -19.58 -9.47
N LEU A 213 23.86 -20.67 -8.81
CA LEU A 213 23.01 -20.60 -7.64
C LEU A 213 23.71 -19.83 -6.50
N GLU A 214 24.97 -20.13 -6.24
CA GLU A 214 25.77 -19.41 -5.24
C GLU A 214 25.96 -17.93 -5.63
N ALA A 215 26.22 -17.64 -6.92
CA ALA A 215 26.32 -16.27 -7.39
C ALA A 215 25.02 -15.47 -7.24
N THR A 216 23.85 -16.10 -7.45
CA THR A 216 22.53 -15.49 -7.21
C THR A 216 22.25 -15.32 -5.72
N TYR A 217 22.61 -16.30 -4.90
CA TYR A 217 22.44 -16.24 -3.44
C TYR A 217 23.22 -15.05 -2.83
N ASN A 218 24.45 -14.82 -3.30
CA ASN A 218 25.26 -13.69 -2.84
C ASN A 218 24.73 -12.30 -3.28
N GLN A 219 23.75 -12.26 -4.19
CA GLN A 219 23.10 -11.02 -4.63
C GLN A 219 21.79 -10.72 -3.88
N LEU A 220 21.36 -11.60 -2.97
CA LEU A 220 20.13 -11.40 -2.20
C LEU A 220 20.24 -10.14 -1.34
N HIS A 221 19.15 -9.39 -1.29
CA HIS A 221 19.04 -8.22 -0.43
C HIS A 221 18.54 -8.61 0.96
N ASP A 222 19.00 -7.88 1.97
CA ASP A 222 18.45 -8.01 3.30
C ASP A 222 17.04 -7.42 3.36
N VAL A 223 16.04 -8.25 3.65
CA VAL A 223 14.64 -7.85 3.80
C VAL A 223 14.29 -7.54 5.26
N SER A 224 15.15 -7.89 6.21
CA SER A 224 14.90 -7.61 7.63
C SER A 224 14.84 -6.11 7.93
N GLU A 225 15.48 -5.27 7.10
CA GLU A 225 15.44 -3.81 7.19
C GLU A 225 14.01 -3.24 7.17
N PHE A 226 13.05 -3.93 6.55
CA PHE A 226 11.68 -3.43 6.45
C PHE A 226 10.92 -3.54 7.77
N VAL A 227 11.31 -4.47 8.64
CA VAL A 227 10.72 -4.73 9.96
C VAL A 227 11.63 -4.29 11.11
N ALA A 228 12.83 -3.78 10.81
CA ALA A 228 13.72 -3.20 11.81
C ALA A 228 13.09 -1.96 12.46
N GLU A 229 13.14 -1.85 13.78
CA GLU A 229 12.57 -0.74 14.55
C GLU A 229 13.12 0.63 14.10
N SER A 230 14.39 0.68 13.69
CA SER A 230 15.05 1.89 13.16
C SER A 230 14.40 2.45 11.89
N SER A 231 13.65 1.62 11.16
CA SER A 231 12.94 2.02 9.94
C SER A 231 11.57 2.63 10.22
N TYR A 232 11.15 2.71 11.49
CA TYR A 232 9.87 3.27 11.92
C TYR A 232 10.10 4.57 12.68
N LYS A 233 9.19 5.53 12.47
CA LYS A 233 9.16 6.76 13.24
C LYS A 233 8.53 6.50 14.61
N SER A 234 8.86 7.36 15.57
CA SER A 234 8.23 7.29 16.89
C SER A 234 6.72 7.57 16.80
N TYR A 235 5.96 7.11 17.79
CA TYR A 235 4.52 7.39 17.88
C TYR A 235 4.24 8.91 17.83
N ASP A 236 5.03 9.71 18.55
CA ASP A 236 4.84 11.16 18.62
C ASP A 236 5.11 11.84 17.27
N ASP A 237 6.12 11.38 16.52
CA ASP A 237 6.41 11.89 15.18
C ASP A 237 5.29 11.54 14.19
N LEU A 238 4.78 10.30 14.25
CA LEU A 238 3.66 9.85 13.41
C LEU A 238 2.38 10.61 13.75
N LYS A 239 2.12 10.85 15.04
CA LYS A 239 0.96 11.60 15.50
C LYS A 239 1.03 13.07 15.07
N SER A 240 2.18 13.72 15.28
CA SER A 240 2.44 15.07 14.79
C SER A 240 2.23 15.17 13.27
N ARG A 241 2.76 14.20 12.51
CA ARG A 241 2.54 14.14 11.06
C ARG A 241 1.06 13.96 10.70
N LEU A 242 0.34 13.11 11.42
CA LEU A 242 -1.09 12.88 11.23
C LEU A 242 -1.89 14.17 11.45
N GLU A 243 -1.62 14.89 12.54
CA GLU A 243 -2.29 16.16 12.87
C GLU A 243 -2.04 17.25 11.81
N VAL A 244 -0.83 17.30 11.24
CA VAL A 244 -0.51 18.17 10.09
C VAL A 244 -1.31 17.77 8.85
N VAL A 245 -1.35 16.48 8.51
CA VAL A 245 -2.07 16.00 7.33
C VAL A 245 -3.58 16.21 7.46
N LEU A 246 -4.14 15.99 8.65
CA LEU A 246 -5.57 16.21 8.93
C LEU A 246 -5.94 17.68 9.15
N GLY A 247 -4.95 18.57 9.33
CA GLY A 247 -5.20 19.99 9.63
C GLY A 247 -5.72 20.23 11.04
N GLN A 248 -5.47 19.29 11.96
CA GLN A 248 -5.80 19.37 13.39
C GLN A 248 -4.67 20.02 14.21
N SER A 249 -3.55 20.35 13.56
CA SER A 249 -2.42 21.02 14.18
C SER A 249 -2.82 22.42 14.67
N THR A 250 -2.97 22.53 15.99
CA THR A 250 -3.27 23.77 16.73
C THR A 250 -2.01 24.56 17.11
N GLY A 251 -0.88 24.34 16.41
CA GLY A 251 0.39 25.01 16.67
C GLY A 251 0.71 26.15 15.69
N ALA A 252 0.73 27.38 16.21
CA ALA A 252 1.41 28.64 15.78
C ALA A 252 1.61 29.00 14.27
N GLY A 253 0.98 28.31 13.31
CA GLY A 253 1.13 28.58 11.87
C GLY A 253 -0.11 28.27 11.03
N SER A 254 -1.25 27.95 11.65
CA SER A 254 -2.50 27.63 10.98
C SER A 254 -3.41 28.86 10.74
N THR A 255 -2.82 29.99 10.33
CA THR A 255 -3.59 31.20 9.97
C THR A 255 -4.30 31.13 8.61
N VAL A 256 -4.27 30.00 7.89
CA VAL A 256 -4.80 29.96 6.50
C VAL A 256 -6.27 29.49 6.40
N LYS A 257 -6.96 29.19 7.51
CA LYS A 257 -8.37 28.73 7.45
C LYS A 257 -9.36 29.41 8.40
N ASN A 258 -9.02 30.56 8.98
CA ASN A 258 -9.97 31.34 9.80
C ASN A 258 -10.41 32.68 9.19
N ASP A 259 -9.94 33.05 7.98
CA ASP A 259 -10.32 34.34 7.37
C ASP A 259 -11.71 34.35 6.72
N LEU A 260 -12.34 33.19 6.48
CA LEU A 260 -13.70 33.12 5.90
C LEU A 260 -14.82 33.06 6.95
N LEU A 261 -14.51 32.83 8.22
CA LEU A 261 -15.49 32.80 9.31
C LEU A 261 -15.49 34.09 10.16
N ASN A 262 -14.43 34.90 10.09
CA ASN A 262 -14.32 36.15 10.85
C ASN A 262 -14.76 37.41 10.08
N GLN A 263 -15.09 37.34 8.79
CA GLN A 263 -15.54 38.53 8.02
C GLN A 263 -17.05 38.78 8.04
N THR A 264 -17.86 37.93 8.67
CA THR A 264 -19.33 38.11 8.74
C THR A 264 -19.86 38.40 10.14
N ALA A 265 -18.99 38.50 11.16
CA ALA A 265 -19.39 38.71 12.55
C ALA A 265 -19.09 40.12 13.11
N GLU A 266 -18.58 41.05 12.29
CA GLU A 266 -18.41 42.46 12.68
C GLU A 266 -19.28 43.37 11.82
N THR A 267 -20.57 43.49 12.18
CA THR A 267 -21.41 44.70 12.07
C THR A 267 -22.91 44.36 12.17
N ALA A 268 -23.43 44.18 13.39
CA ALA A 268 -24.84 44.43 13.66
C ALA A 268 -25.03 44.94 15.12
N PRO A 269 -25.59 46.14 15.33
CA PRO A 269 -25.70 46.75 16.65
C PRO A 269 -26.70 46.03 17.56
N ILE A 270 -26.29 45.90 18.82
CA ILE A 270 -27.09 45.40 19.95
C ILE A 270 -28.35 46.27 20.10
N LYS A 271 -29.53 45.71 19.83
CA LYS A 271 -30.81 46.26 20.29
C LYS A 271 -31.33 45.39 21.43
N SER A 272 -31.41 46.01 22.60
CA SER A 272 -32.13 45.54 23.78
C SER A 272 -33.60 45.29 23.43
N ALA A 273 -34.05 44.05 23.66
CA ALA A 273 -35.45 43.72 23.87
C ALA A 273 -35.49 42.50 24.80
N GLU A 274 -36.04 42.68 26.00
CA GLU A 274 -36.27 41.63 26.99
C GLU A 274 -37.28 40.59 26.44
N PRO A 275 -37.05 39.28 26.61
CA PRO A 275 -38.03 38.28 26.18
C PRO A 275 -39.12 38.13 27.25
N VAL A 276 -40.35 38.44 26.86
CA VAL A 276 -41.57 38.15 27.63
C VAL A 276 -41.80 36.64 27.62
N VAL A 277 -41.87 36.06 28.81
CA VAL A 277 -42.24 34.65 29.04
C VAL A 277 -43.71 34.46 28.71
N VAL A 278 -44.01 33.70 27.67
CA VAL A 278 -45.37 33.20 27.42
C VAL A 278 -45.33 31.68 27.52
N SER A 279 -45.75 31.19 28.69
CA SER A 279 -46.11 29.80 28.92
C SER A 279 -47.20 29.39 27.94
N ASN A 280 -46.93 28.39 27.10
CA ASN A 280 -48.00 27.64 26.47
C ASN A 280 -47.75 26.14 26.64
N THR A 281 -48.69 25.55 27.35
CA THR A 281 -48.88 24.15 27.71
C THR A 281 -48.79 23.20 26.51
N ALA A 282 -48.09 22.08 26.74
CA ALA A 282 -48.12 20.90 25.90
C ALA A 282 -49.53 20.28 25.88
N PRO A 283 -50.02 19.81 24.73
CA PRO A 283 -51.06 18.81 24.66
C PRO A 283 -50.49 17.46 24.18
N GLU A 284 -50.80 16.41 24.93
CA GLU A 284 -50.73 15.00 24.53
C GLU A 284 -52.19 14.45 24.51
N PRO A 285 -52.46 13.27 23.94
CA PRO A 285 -52.74 13.00 22.53
C PRO A 285 -54.23 12.66 22.26
N THR A 286 -54.66 12.66 21.00
CA THR A 286 -55.97 12.10 20.60
C THR A 286 -55.76 10.97 19.59
N ILE A 287 -56.18 9.77 19.98
CA ILE A 287 -56.15 8.55 19.18
C ILE A 287 -57.52 8.43 18.48
N THR A 288 -57.52 8.28 17.16
CA THR A 288 -58.71 7.83 16.40
C THR A 288 -58.36 6.55 15.66
N GLU A 289 -58.94 5.44 16.12
CA GLU A 289 -58.97 4.16 15.44
C GLU A 289 -59.94 4.22 14.25
N THR A 290 -59.45 3.92 13.05
CA THR A 290 -60.25 3.29 11.99
C THR A 290 -59.46 2.08 11.52
N GLY A 291 -59.97 0.89 11.83
CA GLY A 291 -59.31 -0.38 11.56
C GLY A 291 -59.37 -0.80 10.08
N SER A 292 -58.27 -1.41 9.64
CA SER A 292 -58.26 -2.65 8.86
C SER A 292 -56.83 -3.20 8.85
N GLU A 293 -56.64 -4.26 9.66
CA GLU A 293 -55.82 -5.46 9.39
C GLU A 293 -54.56 -5.26 8.51
N ASP A 294 -53.35 -5.21 9.07
CA ASP A 294 -52.58 -6.41 9.44
C ASP A 294 -51.20 -6.06 10.03
N ASP A 295 -50.67 -7.00 10.79
CA ASP A 295 -49.54 -7.01 11.73
C ASP A 295 -48.20 -6.35 11.31
N THR A 296 -47.54 -5.71 12.30
CA THR A 296 -46.06 -5.77 12.56
C THR A 296 -45.57 -4.80 13.65
N LEU A 297 -46.35 -3.78 14.04
CA LEU A 297 -45.88 -2.72 14.95
C LEU A 297 -46.22 -2.94 16.44
N SER A 298 -47.09 -3.90 16.75
CA SER A 298 -47.51 -4.23 18.12
C SER A 298 -46.43 -4.95 18.94
N TYR A 299 -45.43 -5.52 18.27
CA TYR A 299 -44.31 -6.22 18.91
C TYR A 299 -43.25 -5.25 19.44
N PHE A 300 -43.02 -4.12 18.75
CA PHE A 300 -42.03 -3.11 19.15
C PHE A 300 -42.51 -2.22 20.30
N ALA A 301 -43.82 -1.99 20.42
CA ALA A 301 -44.41 -1.21 21.51
C ALA A 301 -44.35 -1.93 22.88
N LYS A 302 -44.16 -3.26 22.90
CA LYS A 302 -43.95 -4.03 24.14
C LYS A 302 -42.48 -4.19 24.52
N LEU A 303 -41.54 -4.01 23.57
CA LEU A 303 -40.11 -4.06 23.85
C LEU A 303 -39.58 -2.73 24.39
N ALA A 304 -40.07 -1.59 23.90
CA ALA A 304 -39.66 -0.26 24.43
C ALA A 304 -40.16 0.07 25.85
N ALA A 305 -40.89 -0.84 26.50
CA ALA A 305 -41.24 -0.76 27.92
C ALA A 305 -40.32 -1.63 28.82
N GLU A 306 -39.44 -2.44 28.23
CA GLU A 306 -38.34 -3.19 28.84
C GLU A 306 -37.12 -3.14 27.89
N ASP A 307 -36.28 -2.09 28.03
CA ASP A 307 -35.16 -1.64 27.16
C ASP A 307 -35.52 -0.83 25.88
#